data_AF-A0A954ZIA7-F1
#
_entry.id   AF-A0A954ZIA7-F1
#
_cell.length_a   1.000
_cell.length_b   1.000
_cell.length_c   1.000
_cell.angle_alpha   90.00
_cell.angle_beta   90.00
_cell.angle_gamma   90.00
#
_symmetry.space_group_name_H-M   'P 1'
#
loop_
_entity.id
_entity.type
_entity.pdbx_description
1 polymer ?
#
loop_
_entity_poly.entity_id
_entity_poly.type
_entity_poly.pdbx_seq_one_letter_code
_entity_poly.pdbx_strand_id
1 'polypeptide(L)'
;RSWRLLLELELPLPEALQLAASATRDPNLAEVGTNVAQRVASGQSLAESFQRVGRIPESVIPVLDWGERQGRLDESLQLLSEAFDQRRELRSDWLQLVMPSVLFVVIACIAIVILAAVMVPLMSMGSLIGSIGTGGGGWGFGVNVELGGRNSLGWIPFGLALLWVAHRYRRRMRGHRTLIFAITCAGWVLLWMGLLGMLGNLGGGPIVWGAVLVVGSMLVNRLREADRRGILALILASMRRQLPLVPVVRAFAVERSDELGYRMERLANYLEEGVPLPQAFARSGNRLPADAMLAAELGMSCLDLGVMPQEMSEQQYWLRREWHVAVGHLLYLVFVTTGFAVALSFVMIYIVPTFRQVALDFEMSLPASMELLIEASDAIVRYAGWLPLLLAELTAFVVCILLIAWFAGWLTWEPWWVRRWMLRYHGTIAMRALAQYVDNDMSLLYGLEKVTQRYPRNYVRQAFRAVLTDVGRGRPWWTAFREQGLIGRVEEGVLQSSQAVGNVGWALREMADRITRRLIFRFRVAIRIVFPFFILIVSIPVFLVGMGIIGFLATLIENLS
;
A
#
# COMPACT_ATOMS: atom_id res chain seq x y z
N ARG A 1 -18.22 14.44 14.98
CA ARG A 1 -19.40 13.57 15.18
C ARG A 1 -20.23 13.95 16.41
N SER A 2 -19.73 13.77 17.65
CA SER A 2 -20.53 14.03 18.87
C SER A 2 -21.07 15.46 18.95
N TRP A 3 -20.26 16.48 18.62
CA TRP A 3 -20.73 17.87 18.55
C TRP A 3 -21.86 18.09 17.55
N ARG A 4 -21.81 17.44 16.38
CA ARG A 4 -22.88 17.52 15.36
C ARG A 4 -24.18 16.94 15.89
N LEU A 5 -24.12 15.74 16.47
CA LEU A 5 -25.28 15.04 17.01
C LEU A 5 -25.95 15.79 18.17
N LEU A 6 -25.17 16.51 18.98
CA LEU A 6 -25.71 17.29 20.10
C LEU A 6 -26.33 18.63 19.65
N LEU A 7 -25.85 19.21 18.55
CA LEU A 7 -26.47 20.38 17.94
C LEU A 7 -27.72 20.03 17.13
N GLU A 8 -27.77 18.85 16.51
CA GLU A 8 -29.01 18.29 15.94
C GLU A 8 -30.10 18.09 17.01
N LEU A 9 -29.71 17.96 18.29
CA LEU A 9 -30.60 17.89 19.45
C LEU A 9 -30.91 19.28 20.06
N GLU A 10 -30.60 20.36 19.36
CA GLU A 10 -30.87 21.76 19.74
C GLU A 10 -30.27 22.19 21.10
N LEU A 11 -29.23 21.50 21.57
CA LEU A 11 -28.53 21.91 22.80
C LEU A 11 -27.72 23.19 22.58
N PRO A 12 -27.62 24.08 23.59
CA PRO A 12 -26.70 25.21 23.56
C PRO A 12 -25.27 24.77 23.24
N LEU A 13 -24.61 25.46 22.30
CA LEU A 13 -23.27 25.09 21.81
C LEU A 13 -22.23 24.84 22.93
N PRO A 14 -22.12 25.67 24.00
CA PRO A 14 -21.17 25.40 25.08
C PRO A 14 -21.44 24.09 25.83
N GLU A 15 -22.72 23.78 26.09
CA GLU A 15 -23.13 22.54 26.79
C GLU A 15 -22.87 21.32 25.90
N ALA A 16 -23.21 21.41 24.60
CA ALA A 16 -22.92 20.38 23.62
C ALA A 16 -21.41 20.10 23.50
N LEU A 17 -20.57 21.15 23.52
CA LEU A 17 -19.11 21.02 23.49
C LEU A 17 -18.58 20.32 24.75
N GLN A 18 -19.09 20.69 25.92
CA GLN A 18 -18.67 20.15 27.22
C GLN A 18 -19.08 18.67 27.38
N LEU A 19 -20.31 18.32 27.00
CA LEU A 19 -20.78 16.94 26.99
C LEU A 19 -19.94 16.05 26.07
N ALA A 20 -19.66 16.50 24.85
CA ALA A 20 -18.82 15.75 23.93
C ALA A 20 -17.35 15.66 24.36
N ALA A 21 -16.82 16.68 25.04
CA ALA A 21 -15.48 16.63 25.65
C ALA A 21 -15.42 15.52 26.72
N SER A 22 -16.46 15.42 27.57
CA SER A 22 -16.54 14.38 28.60
C SER A 22 -16.71 12.96 28.05
N ALA A 23 -17.28 12.81 26.85
CA ALA A 23 -17.48 11.51 26.18
C ALA A 23 -16.23 10.98 25.46
N THR A 24 -15.16 11.78 25.35
CA THR A 24 -13.95 11.43 24.60
C THR A 24 -12.95 10.65 25.47
N ARG A 25 -12.39 9.54 24.96
CA ARG A 25 -11.40 8.70 25.67
C ARG A 25 -9.98 9.26 25.67
N ASP A 26 -9.68 10.19 24.76
CA ASP A 26 -8.36 10.83 24.66
C ASP A 26 -8.31 12.06 25.58
N PRO A 27 -7.46 12.06 26.62
CA PRO A 27 -7.39 13.16 27.59
C PRO A 27 -6.99 14.49 26.95
N ASN A 28 -6.18 14.47 25.87
CA ASN A 28 -5.79 15.69 25.16
C ASN A 28 -6.98 16.32 24.45
N LEU A 29 -7.85 15.51 23.84
CA LEU A 29 -9.05 16.00 23.16
C LEU A 29 -10.12 16.46 24.16
N ALA A 30 -10.23 15.80 25.32
CA ALA A 30 -11.11 16.24 26.39
C ALA A 30 -10.71 17.64 26.89
N GLU A 31 -9.42 17.86 27.20
CA GLU A 31 -8.90 19.17 27.62
C GLU A 31 -9.19 20.27 26.58
N VAL A 32 -8.94 19.98 25.30
CA VAL A 32 -9.21 20.92 24.20
C VAL A 32 -10.70 21.25 24.12
N GLY A 33 -11.57 20.24 24.17
CA GLY A 33 -13.01 20.44 24.12
C GLY A 33 -13.55 21.27 25.28
N THR A 34 -13.05 21.03 26.50
CA THR A 34 -13.43 21.82 27.69
C THR A 34 -12.95 23.27 27.59
N ASN A 35 -11.71 23.50 27.16
CA ASN A 35 -11.17 24.85 26.98
C ASN A 35 -11.92 25.64 25.90
N VAL A 36 -12.30 24.99 24.80
CA VAL A 36 -13.13 25.61 23.76
C VAL A 36 -14.53 25.90 24.28
N ALA A 37 -15.16 24.97 25.01
CA ALA A 37 -16.49 25.19 25.60
C ALA A 37 -16.52 26.41 26.54
N GLN A 38 -15.51 26.58 27.40
CA GLN A 38 -15.39 27.73 28.30
C GLN A 38 -15.22 29.05 27.54
N ARG A 39 -14.43 29.06 26.47
CA ARG A 39 -14.20 30.26 25.65
C ARG A 39 -15.45 30.66 24.87
N VAL A 40 -16.16 29.69 24.30
CA VAL A 40 -17.43 29.95 23.61
C VAL A 40 -18.50 30.42 24.61
N ALA A 41 -18.55 29.86 25.83
CA ALA A 41 -19.40 30.36 26.91
C ALA A 41 -19.07 31.81 27.31
N SER A 42 -17.80 32.23 27.18
CA SER A 42 -17.37 33.61 27.41
C SER A 42 -17.68 34.57 26.25
N GLY A 43 -18.34 34.10 25.18
CA GLY A 43 -18.73 34.90 24.01
C GLY A 43 -17.69 34.99 22.91
N GLN A 44 -16.60 34.20 22.96
CA GLN A 44 -15.67 34.09 21.84
C GLN A 44 -16.27 33.25 20.72
N SER A 45 -15.90 33.56 19.48
CA SER A 45 -16.31 32.75 18.34
C SER A 45 -15.73 31.35 18.44
N LEU A 46 -16.42 30.36 17.87
CA LEU A 46 -15.96 28.98 17.86
C LEU A 46 -14.63 28.86 17.11
N ALA A 47 -14.52 29.53 15.96
CA ALA A 47 -13.31 29.52 15.15
C ALA A 47 -12.10 30.13 15.89
N GLU A 48 -12.28 31.25 16.58
CA GLU A 48 -11.22 31.91 17.36
C GLU A 48 -10.82 31.05 18.56
N SER A 49 -11.80 30.42 19.22
CA SER A 49 -11.56 29.52 20.34
C SER A 49 -10.68 28.33 19.94
N PHE A 50 -10.94 27.73 18.77
CA PHE A 50 -10.10 26.66 18.23
C PHE A 50 -8.70 27.13 17.82
N GLN A 51 -8.59 28.32 17.21
CA GLN A 51 -7.32 28.89 16.80
C GLN A 51 -6.39 29.14 18.00
N ARG A 52 -6.93 29.63 19.13
CA ARG A 52 -6.14 29.93 20.34
C ARG A 52 -5.66 28.69 21.09
N VAL A 53 -6.40 27.58 21.02
CA VAL A 53 -6.00 26.34 21.70
C VAL A 53 -4.87 25.62 20.94
N GLY A 54 -4.76 25.82 19.61
CA GLY A 54 -3.58 25.44 18.82
C GLY A 54 -3.29 23.93 18.70
N ARG A 55 -4.18 23.07 19.19
CA ARG A 55 -4.03 21.59 19.17
C ARG A 55 -4.88 20.89 18.11
N ILE A 56 -5.59 21.65 17.27
CA ILE A 56 -6.50 21.14 16.23
C ILE A 56 -5.97 21.53 14.85
N PRO A 57 -6.18 20.69 13.82
CA PRO A 57 -5.78 20.99 12.44
C PRO A 57 -6.26 22.37 11.97
N GLU A 58 -5.34 23.19 11.43
CA GLU A 58 -5.67 24.54 10.95
C GLU A 58 -6.74 24.52 9.84
N SER A 59 -6.82 23.42 9.07
CA SER A 59 -7.85 23.22 8.04
C SER A 59 -9.29 23.28 8.57
N VAL A 60 -9.50 23.13 9.89
CA VAL A 60 -10.82 23.18 10.55
C VAL A 60 -11.33 24.62 10.68
N ILE A 61 -10.42 25.58 10.90
CA ILE A 61 -10.78 26.95 11.28
C ILE A 61 -11.59 27.66 10.19
N PRO A 62 -11.20 27.67 8.90
CA PRO A 62 -11.97 28.36 7.87
C PRO A 62 -13.37 27.77 7.64
N VAL A 63 -13.53 26.47 7.90
CA VAL A 63 -14.81 25.78 7.76
C VAL A 63 -15.76 26.19 8.89
N LEU A 64 -15.25 26.26 10.12
CA LEU A 64 -16.02 26.72 11.29
C LEU A 64 -16.34 28.21 11.21
N ASP A 65 -15.38 29.05 10.81
CA ASP A 65 -15.59 30.51 10.63
C ASP A 65 -16.68 30.78 9.57
N TRP A 66 -16.68 30.04 8.46
CA TRP A 66 -17.76 30.12 7.49
C TRP A 66 -19.10 29.67 8.08
N GLY A 67 -19.13 28.54 8.78
CA GLY A 67 -20.37 28.01 9.39
C GLY A 67 -20.96 28.96 10.43
N GLU A 68 -20.11 29.59 11.22
CA GLU A 68 -20.49 30.56 12.25
C GLU A 68 -21.03 31.86 11.64
N ARG A 69 -20.37 32.41 10.61
CA ARG A 69 -20.83 33.62 9.90
C ARG A 69 -22.12 33.43 9.13
N GLN A 70 -22.33 32.23 8.58
CA GLN A 70 -23.53 31.91 7.80
C GLN A 70 -24.67 31.34 8.66
N GLY A 71 -24.46 31.15 9.97
CA GLY A 71 -25.43 30.48 10.85
C GLY A 71 -25.66 29.01 10.51
N ARG A 72 -24.74 28.38 9.79
CA ARG A 72 -24.78 26.99 9.28
C ARG A 72 -23.71 26.13 9.93
N LEU A 73 -23.67 26.19 11.27
CA LEU A 73 -22.65 25.54 12.07
C LEU A 73 -22.81 24.01 12.05
N ASP A 74 -24.05 23.55 12.01
CA ASP A 74 -24.46 22.16 11.75
C ASP A 74 -23.81 21.59 10.47
N GLU A 75 -23.89 22.33 9.37
CA GLU A 75 -23.33 21.94 8.08
C GLU A 75 -21.80 21.90 8.09
N SER A 76 -21.17 22.89 8.73
CA SER A 76 -19.72 22.95 8.88
C SER A 76 -19.19 21.76 9.69
N LEU A 77 -19.88 21.39 10.77
CA LEU A 77 -19.52 20.25 11.61
C LEU A 77 -19.81 18.91 10.94
N GLN A 78 -20.86 18.84 10.11
CA GLN A 78 -21.12 17.67 9.27
C GLN A 78 -19.98 17.44 8.29
N LEU A 79 -19.58 18.49 7.55
CA LEU A 79 -18.48 18.43 6.59
C LEU A 79 -17.18 17.97 7.26
N LEU A 80 -16.85 18.55 8.41
CA LEU A 80 -15.66 18.19 9.18
C LEU A 80 -15.74 16.75 9.68
N SER A 81 -16.89 16.29 10.17
CA SER A 81 -17.08 14.90 10.60
C SER A 81 -16.84 13.93 9.44
N GLU A 82 -17.44 14.18 8.27
CA GLU A 82 -17.26 13.34 7.07
C GLU A 82 -15.80 13.31 6.62
N ALA A 83 -15.13 14.47 6.60
CA ALA A 83 -13.72 14.57 6.23
C ALA A 83 -12.80 13.83 7.21
N PHE A 84 -13.04 13.93 8.52
CA PHE A 84 -12.26 13.22 9.54
C PHE A 84 -12.56 11.72 9.58
N ASP A 85 -13.82 11.32 9.38
CA ASP A 85 -14.21 9.91 9.32
C ASP A 85 -13.53 9.21 8.13
N GLN A 86 -13.50 9.84 6.96
CA GLN A 86 -12.74 9.33 5.80
C GLN A 86 -11.24 9.22 6.09
N ARG A 87 -10.62 10.24 6.72
CA ARG A 87 -9.20 10.17 7.11
C ARG A 87 -8.94 9.05 8.12
N ARG A 88 -9.88 8.81 9.05
CA ARG A 88 -9.77 7.78 10.08
C ARG A 88 -9.90 6.38 9.50
N GLU A 89 -10.88 6.12 8.64
CA GLU A 89 -11.07 4.80 8.02
C GLU A 89 -9.83 4.40 7.19
N LEU A 90 -9.26 5.36 6.46
CA LEU A 90 -8.02 5.17 5.70
C LEU A 90 -6.79 4.93 6.60
N ARG A 91 -6.80 5.44 7.85
CA ARG A 91 -5.76 5.21 8.87
C ARG A 91 -6.01 3.99 9.75
N SER A 92 -7.21 3.41 9.85
CA SER A 92 -7.41 2.20 10.66
C SER A 92 -7.02 0.94 9.91
N ASP A 93 -7.19 0.94 8.59
CA ASP A 93 -7.00 -0.23 7.74
C ASP A 93 -5.53 -0.71 7.65
N TRP A 94 -4.52 0.07 8.08
CA TRP A 94 -3.12 -0.37 8.01
C TRP A 94 -2.73 -1.35 9.13
N LEU A 95 -3.38 -1.28 10.30
CA LEU A 95 -3.08 -2.21 11.40
C LEU A 95 -3.42 -3.65 10.97
N GLN A 96 -4.55 -3.83 10.29
CA GLN A 96 -4.94 -5.13 9.73
C GLN A 96 -3.98 -5.63 8.65
N LEU A 97 -3.24 -4.72 8.00
CA LEU A 97 -2.27 -5.04 6.97
C LEU A 97 -0.92 -5.50 7.54
N VAL A 98 -0.46 -4.86 8.62
CA VAL A 98 0.91 -5.01 9.14
C VAL A 98 0.97 -6.08 10.24
N MET A 99 -0.07 -6.20 11.08
CA MET A 99 -0.06 -7.09 12.24
C MET A 99 0.20 -8.56 11.90
N PRO A 100 -0.40 -9.17 10.86
CA PRO A 100 -0.12 -10.57 10.51
C PRO A 100 1.35 -10.81 10.13
N SER A 101 1.96 -9.88 9.39
CA SER A 101 3.37 -9.96 8.99
C SER A 101 4.31 -9.80 10.18
N VAL A 102 4.01 -8.88 11.10
CA VAL A 102 4.80 -8.69 12.33
C VAL A 102 4.75 -9.92 13.22
N LEU A 103 3.56 -10.49 13.44
CA LEU A 103 3.38 -11.70 14.24
C LEU A 103 4.17 -12.88 13.66
N PHE A 104 4.15 -13.06 12.35
CA PHE A 104 4.93 -14.12 11.69
C PHE A 104 6.44 -13.95 11.90
N VAL A 105 6.98 -12.74 11.74
CA VAL A 105 8.41 -12.47 11.97
C VAL A 105 8.80 -12.78 13.42
N VAL A 106 7.94 -12.45 14.39
CA VAL A 106 8.16 -12.78 15.80
C VAL A 106 8.19 -14.31 15.99
N ILE A 107 7.23 -15.04 15.44
CA ILE A 107 7.18 -16.51 15.54
C ILE A 107 8.40 -17.16 14.87
N ALA A 108 8.79 -16.70 13.69
CA ALA A 108 9.97 -17.20 12.97
C ALA A 108 11.27 -16.94 13.77
N CYS A 109 11.40 -15.76 14.37
CA CYS A 109 12.55 -15.43 15.21
C CYS A 109 12.60 -16.34 16.45
N ILE A 110 11.47 -16.57 17.11
CA ILE A 110 11.36 -17.50 18.24
C ILE A 110 11.76 -18.91 17.80
N ALA A 111 11.27 -19.39 16.65
CA ALA A 111 11.61 -20.71 16.13
C ALA A 111 13.12 -20.87 15.86
N ILE A 112 13.79 -19.85 15.30
CA ILE A 112 15.25 -19.86 15.09
C ILE A 112 16.00 -19.92 16.42
N VAL A 113 15.56 -19.15 17.43
CA VAL A 113 16.18 -19.16 18.77
C VAL A 113 16.03 -20.54 19.42
N ILE A 114 14.85 -21.15 19.35
CA ILE A 114 14.61 -22.50 19.87
C ILE A 114 15.51 -23.51 19.13
N LEU A 115 15.59 -23.42 17.81
CA LEU A 115 16.41 -24.31 17.00
C LEU A 115 17.91 -24.20 17.35
N ALA A 116 18.41 -22.97 17.53
CA ALA A 116 19.79 -22.74 17.96
C ALA A 116 20.04 -23.32 19.37
N ALA A 117 19.10 -23.12 20.30
CA ALA A 117 19.20 -23.64 21.66
C ALA A 117 19.26 -25.18 21.72
N VAL A 118 18.60 -25.88 20.78
CA VAL A 118 18.67 -27.35 20.65
C VAL A 118 19.95 -27.81 19.95
N MET A 119 20.46 -27.03 18.99
CA MET A 119 21.65 -27.40 18.22
C MET A 119 22.96 -27.21 19.00
N VAL A 120 23.09 -26.18 19.83
CA VAL A 120 24.32 -25.93 20.61
C VAL A 120 24.74 -27.15 21.47
N PRO A 121 23.83 -27.81 22.22
CA PRO A 121 24.14 -29.03 22.95
C PRO A 121 24.62 -30.18 22.06
N LEU A 122 23.97 -30.42 20.91
CA LEU A 122 24.35 -31.48 19.97
C LEU A 122 25.75 -31.26 19.40
N MET A 123 26.10 -30.01 19.08
CA MET A 123 27.45 -29.65 18.62
C MET A 123 28.50 -29.84 19.72
N SER A 124 28.15 -29.56 20.98
CA SER A 124 29.06 -29.77 22.11
C SER A 124 29.40 -31.26 22.32
N MET A 125 28.47 -32.16 22.01
CA MET A 125 28.73 -33.60 22.03
C MET A 125 29.62 -34.05 20.86
N GLY A 126 29.45 -33.48 19.66
CA GLY A 126 30.33 -33.73 18.51
C GLY A 126 31.76 -33.19 18.69
N SER A 127 31.94 -32.13 19.48
CA SER A 127 33.27 -31.57 19.79
C SER A 127 34.14 -32.46 20.69
N LEU A 128 33.53 -33.41 21.41
CA LEU A 128 34.28 -34.46 22.13
C LEU A 128 34.85 -35.51 21.17
N ILE A 129 34.23 -35.71 20.00
CA ILE A 129 34.68 -36.65 18.96
C ILE A 129 35.72 -36.00 18.02
N GLY A 130 35.75 -34.67 17.92
CA GLY A 130 36.71 -33.90 17.12
C GLY A 130 38.17 -33.89 17.62
N SER A 131 38.50 -34.56 18.73
CA SER A 131 39.87 -34.63 19.27
C SER A 131 40.71 -35.81 18.75
N ILE A 132 40.15 -36.71 17.94
CA ILE A 132 40.87 -37.89 17.38
C ILE A 132 41.08 -37.83 15.85
N GLY A 133 40.73 -36.71 15.18
CA GLY A 133 40.84 -36.59 13.73
C GLY A 133 41.45 -35.27 13.24
N THR A 134 42.69 -34.96 13.63
CA THR A 134 43.40 -33.80 13.06
C THR A 134 43.84 -34.08 11.62
N GLY A 135 43.17 -33.44 10.65
CA GLY A 135 43.62 -33.47 9.26
C GLY A 135 42.66 -32.86 8.25
N GLY A 136 42.47 -31.53 8.28
CA GLY A 136 41.96 -30.76 7.14
C GLY A 136 40.48 -30.35 7.22
N GLY A 137 40.24 -29.04 7.40
CA GLY A 137 38.91 -28.44 7.28
C GLY A 137 38.26 -28.13 8.62
N GLY A 138 38.82 -27.18 9.36
CA GLY A 138 38.16 -26.61 10.54
C GLY A 138 36.77 -26.09 10.17
N TRP A 139 35.76 -26.65 10.83
CA TRP A 139 34.37 -26.23 10.74
C TRP A 139 34.26 -24.72 11.00
N GLY A 140 33.85 -23.97 9.97
CA GLY A 140 33.63 -22.52 10.00
C GLY A 140 32.43 -22.08 10.85
N PHE A 141 32.21 -22.71 12.01
CA PHE A 141 31.38 -22.20 13.11
C PHE A 141 32.23 -21.59 14.23
N GLY A 142 33.51 -21.29 13.96
CA GLY A 142 34.13 -20.16 14.63
C GLY A 142 33.30 -18.94 14.26
N VAL A 143 32.64 -18.33 15.25
CA VAL A 143 32.20 -16.94 15.20
C VAL A 143 33.46 -16.11 14.95
N ASN A 144 33.90 -16.04 13.68
CA ASN A 144 35.06 -15.28 13.25
C ASN A 144 34.60 -13.82 13.11
N VAL A 145 34.16 -13.27 14.24
CA VAL A 145 33.87 -11.84 14.43
C VAL A 145 35.13 -11.01 14.16
N GLU A 146 36.32 -11.61 14.19
CA GLU A 146 37.60 -10.91 14.10
C GLU A 146 38.07 -10.57 12.68
N LEU A 147 37.66 -11.27 11.62
CA LEU A 147 38.15 -10.98 10.24
C LEU A 147 37.10 -10.37 9.30
N GLY A 148 35.80 -10.63 9.52
CA GLY A 148 34.71 -9.94 8.80
C GLY A 148 34.18 -8.68 9.50
N GLY A 149 34.27 -8.63 10.83
CA GLY A 149 33.79 -7.50 11.65
C GLY A 149 34.68 -6.26 11.54
N ARG A 150 36.01 -6.45 11.43
CA ARG A 150 36.98 -5.35 11.52
C ARG A 150 36.95 -4.39 10.32
N ASN A 151 36.62 -4.89 9.13
CA ASN A 151 36.50 -4.09 7.90
C ASN A 151 35.05 -3.60 7.65
N SER A 152 34.05 -4.23 8.26
CA SER A 152 32.64 -3.87 8.10
C SER A 152 32.17 -2.77 9.05
N LEU A 153 32.83 -2.63 10.21
CA LEU A 153 32.59 -1.57 11.19
C LEU A 153 32.79 -0.14 10.64
N GLY A 154 33.59 0.04 9.59
CA GLY A 154 33.82 1.35 8.96
C GLY A 154 32.62 1.91 8.19
N TRP A 155 31.71 1.06 7.72
CA TRP A 155 30.55 1.48 6.93
C TRP A 155 29.39 2.03 7.77
N ILE A 156 29.28 1.64 9.03
CA ILE A 156 28.26 2.11 9.99
C ILE A 156 28.40 3.61 10.27
N PRO A 157 29.56 4.14 10.71
CA PRO A 157 29.75 5.57 10.91
C PRO A 157 29.65 6.35 9.59
N PHE A 158 30.04 5.75 8.46
CA PHE A 158 29.91 6.38 7.14
C PHE A 158 28.45 6.51 6.68
N GLY A 159 27.63 5.48 6.92
CA GLY A 159 26.19 5.50 6.68
C GLY A 159 25.45 6.46 7.62
N LEU A 160 25.80 6.47 8.92
CA LEU A 160 25.30 7.46 9.88
C LEU A 160 25.68 8.89 9.50
N ALA A 161 26.91 9.11 9.03
CA ALA A 161 27.37 10.42 8.55
C ALA A 161 26.60 10.86 7.30
N LEU A 162 26.34 9.96 6.35
CA LEU A 162 25.52 10.25 5.16
C LEU A 162 24.07 10.59 5.53
N LEU A 163 23.48 9.84 6.47
CA LEU A 163 22.13 10.11 6.98
C LEU A 163 22.07 11.43 7.77
N TRP A 164 23.10 11.75 8.54
CA TRP A 164 23.22 13.02 9.25
C TRP A 164 23.35 14.20 8.28
N VAL A 165 24.18 14.06 7.24
CA VAL A 165 24.31 15.05 6.15
C VAL A 165 22.98 15.21 5.41
N ALA A 166 22.30 14.12 5.06
CA ALA A 166 20.98 14.17 4.44
C ALA A 166 19.96 14.90 5.33
N HIS A 167 19.95 14.61 6.64
CA HIS A 167 19.06 15.24 7.60
C HIS A 167 19.36 16.74 7.79
N ARG A 168 20.64 17.11 7.92
CA ARG A 168 21.11 18.49 8.09
C ARG A 168 20.85 19.36 6.86
N TYR A 169 21.07 18.83 5.66
CA TYR A 169 20.92 19.57 4.40
C TYR A 169 19.52 19.49 3.79
N ARG A 170 18.61 18.68 4.35
CA ARG A 170 17.20 18.57 3.93
C ARG A 170 16.48 19.92 3.88
N ARG A 171 16.83 20.84 4.79
CA ARG A 171 16.24 22.19 4.84
C ARG A 171 16.89 23.19 3.89
N ARG A 172 18.14 22.95 3.45
CA ARG A 172 18.98 23.92 2.72
C ARG A 172 19.01 23.70 1.20
N MET A 173 18.87 22.47 0.72
CA MET A 173 18.91 22.15 -0.71
C MET A 173 17.50 21.89 -1.28
N ARG A 174 16.77 22.97 -1.60
CA ARG A 174 15.38 22.95 -2.09
C ARG A 174 15.19 22.42 -3.54
N GLY A 175 16.26 22.22 -4.32
CA GLY A 175 16.18 21.82 -5.74
C GLY A 175 16.63 20.40 -6.08
N HIS A 176 17.41 19.72 -5.23
CA HIS A 176 18.08 18.45 -5.55
C HIS A 176 17.44 17.27 -4.81
N ARG A 177 16.12 17.09 -4.96
CA ARG A 177 15.35 16.05 -4.27
C ARG A 177 15.79 14.63 -4.60
N THR A 178 16.13 14.36 -5.85
CA THR A 178 16.67 13.07 -6.30
C THR A 178 18.02 12.78 -5.65
N LEU A 179 18.85 13.81 -5.47
CA LEU A 179 20.14 13.71 -4.80
C LEU A 179 19.96 13.41 -3.30
N ILE A 180 19.08 14.10 -2.60
CA ILE A 180 18.82 13.83 -1.17
C ILE A 180 18.23 12.43 -0.99
N PHE A 181 17.32 12.01 -1.86
CA PHE A 181 16.78 10.65 -1.85
C PHE A 181 17.87 9.62 -2.12
N ALA A 182 18.74 9.84 -3.12
CA ALA A 182 19.87 8.97 -3.43
C ALA A 182 20.88 8.89 -2.27
N ILE A 183 21.20 10.01 -1.63
CA ILE A 183 22.09 10.09 -0.45
C ILE A 183 21.43 9.38 0.75
N THR A 184 20.13 9.54 0.96
CA THR A 184 19.43 8.84 2.06
C THR A 184 19.40 7.33 1.81
N CYS A 185 19.12 6.90 0.58
CA CYS A 185 19.17 5.50 0.18
C CYS A 185 20.59 4.93 0.30
N ALA A 186 21.61 5.64 -0.19
CA ALA A 186 23.01 5.25 -0.07
C ALA A 186 23.47 5.16 1.39
N GLY A 187 23.06 6.12 2.24
CA GLY A 187 23.34 6.11 3.67
C GLY A 187 22.74 4.89 4.38
N TRP A 188 21.49 4.55 4.06
CA TRP A 188 20.88 3.31 4.54
C TRP A 188 21.60 2.07 4.01
N VAL A 189 21.90 2.00 2.71
CA VAL A 189 22.61 0.86 2.09
C VAL A 189 23.98 0.63 2.73
N LEU A 190 24.75 1.69 3.00
CA LEU A 190 26.08 1.60 3.60
C LEU A 190 26.02 1.22 5.09
N LEU A 191 25.08 1.81 5.84
CA LEU A 191 24.82 1.44 7.22
C LEU A 191 24.42 -0.04 7.32
N TRP A 192 23.62 -0.52 6.37
CA TRP A 192 23.19 -1.91 6.27
C TRP A 192 24.28 -2.86 5.79
N MET A 193 25.16 -2.47 4.87
CA MET A 193 26.36 -3.26 4.54
C MET A 193 27.28 -3.45 5.75
N GLY A 194 27.42 -2.41 6.60
CA GLY A 194 28.14 -2.51 7.85
C GLY A 194 27.48 -3.44 8.87
N LEU A 195 26.15 -3.36 9.01
CA LEU A 195 25.37 -4.24 9.88
C LEU A 195 25.32 -5.70 9.39
N LEU A 196 25.26 -5.94 8.07
CA LEU A 196 25.36 -7.25 7.42
C LEU A 196 26.73 -7.89 7.66
N GLY A 197 27.81 -7.11 7.62
CA GLY A 197 29.15 -7.60 7.97
C GLY A 197 29.31 -7.98 9.44
N MET A 198 28.48 -7.44 10.34
CA MET A 198 28.44 -7.81 11.76
C MET A 198 27.59 -9.07 12.05
N LEU A 199 26.56 -9.35 11.24
CA LEU A 199 25.59 -10.42 11.51
C LEU A 199 25.99 -11.80 10.93
N GLY A 200 27.12 -11.89 10.24
CA GLY A 200 27.59 -13.15 9.67
C GLY A 200 26.71 -13.66 8.51
N ASN A 201 27.22 -14.69 7.84
CA ASN A 201 26.79 -15.24 6.55
C ASN A 201 25.41 -15.95 6.57
N LEU A 202 24.42 -15.43 7.29
CA LEU A 202 23.04 -15.92 7.31
C LEU A 202 22.28 -15.28 6.14
N GLY A 203 22.09 -16.07 5.08
CA GLY A 203 21.58 -15.67 3.75
C GLY A 203 20.21 -14.97 3.66
N GLY A 204 19.57 -14.62 4.78
CA GLY A 204 18.24 -13.96 4.79
C GLY A 204 18.24 -12.45 5.06
N GLY A 205 19.36 -11.88 5.53
CA GLY A 205 19.43 -10.49 6.00
C GLY A 205 18.94 -9.43 4.98
N PRO A 206 19.40 -9.45 3.71
CA PRO A 206 18.99 -8.47 2.71
C PRO A 206 17.49 -8.51 2.39
N ILE A 207 16.88 -9.70 2.46
CA ILE A 207 15.50 -9.93 2.04
C ILE A 207 14.53 -9.44 3.13
N VAL A 208 14.82 -9.73 4.40
CA VAL A 208 14.06 -9.22 5.54
C VAL A 208 14.09 -7.68 5.58
N TRP A 209 15.27 -7.08 5.40
CA TRP A 209 15.41 -5.62 5.45
C TRP A 209 14.81 -4.90 4.24
N GLY A 210 14.95 -5.45 3.05
CA GLY A 210 14.30 -4.88 1.89
C GLY A 210 12.78 -5.03 1.98
N ALA A 211 12.26 -6.11 2.57
CA ALA A 211 10.83 -6.24 2.84
C ALA A 211 10.35 -5.23 3.91
N VAL A 212 11.13 -4.97 4.97
CA VAL A 212 10.84 -3.90 5.95
C VAL A 212 10.84 -2.51 5.30
N LEU A 213 11.81 -2.20 4.45
CA LEU A 213 11.90 -0.92 3.74
C LEU A 213 10.71 -0.74 2.81
N VAL A 214 10.30 -1.81 2.14
CA VAL A 214 9.13 -1.86 1.29
C VAL A 214 7.84 -1.63 2.10
N VAL A 215 7.64 -2.34 3.22
CA VAL A 215 6.49 -2.13 4.11
C VAL A 215 6.47 -0.71 4.69
N GLY A 216 7.61 -0.21 5.15
CA GLY A 216 7.75 1.14 5.68
C GLY A 216 7.42 2.20 4.62
N SER A 217 7.90 2.01 3.40
CA SER A 217 7.60 2.89 2.27
C SER A 217 6.12 2.84 1.87
N MET A 218 5.50 1.65 1.90
CA MET A 218 4.07 1.48 1.69
C MET A 218 3.24 2.16 2.76
N LEU A 219 3.63 2.05 4.03
CA LEU A 219 2.96 2.72 5.15
C LEU A 219 3.01 4.24 4.97
N VAL A 220 4.18 4.77 4.63
CA VAL A 220 4.34 6.21 4.34
C VAL A 220 3.50 6.63 3.12
N ASN A 221 3.49 5.85 2.05
CA ASN A 221 2.71 6.16 0.85
C ASN A 221 1.20 6.08 1.12
N ARG A 222 0.75 5.11 1.94
CA ARG A 222 -0.63 4.97 2.41
C ARG A 222 -1.08 6.19 3.19
N LEU A 223 -0.27 6.63 4.16
CA LEU A 223 -0.57 7.83 4.94
C LEU A 223 -0.67 9.06 4.03
N ARG A 224 0.24 9.22 3.08
CA ARG A 224 0.19 10.31 2.08
C ARG A 224 -1.04 10.23 1.18
N GLU A 225 -1.44 9.05 0.76
CA GLU A 225 -2.60 8.86 -0.12
C GLU A 225 -3.92 9.06 0.63
N ALA A 226 -3.97 8.74 1.92
CA ALA A 226 -5.10 9.05 2.79
C ALA A 226 -5.28 10.56 2.92
N ASP A 227 -4.18 11.28 3.15
CA ASP A 227 -4.18 12.74 3.24
C ASP A 227 -4.59 13.38 1.90
N ARG A 228 -4.05 12.91 0.77
CA ARG A 228 -4.45 13.38 -0.59
C ARG A 228 -5.95 13.27 -0.84
N ARG A 229 -6.53 12.14 -0.46
CA ARG A 229 -7.96 11.88 -0.67
C ARG A 229 -8.84 12.71 0.24
N GLY A 230 -8.46 12.83 1.52
CA GLY A 230 -9.16 13.71 2.46
C GLY A 230 -9.23 15.16 1.99
N ILE A 231 -8.18 15.64 1.31
CA ILE A 231 -8.17 17.00 0.72
C ILE A 231 -9.12 17.10 -0.46
N LEU A 232 -9.07 16.16 -1.41
CA LEU A 232 -9.94 16.19 -2.59
C LEU A 232 -11.41 16.10 -2.16
N ALA A 233 -11.72 15.26 -1.18
CA ALA A 233 -13.05 15.17 -0.58
C ALA A 233 -13.45 16.49 0.07
N LEU A 234 -12.57 17.12 0.85
CA LEU A 234 -12.84 18.40 1.49
C LEU A 234 -13.05 19.52 0.45
N ILE A 235 -12.23 19.57 -0.60
CA ILE A 235 -12.38 20.53 -1.72
C ILE A 235 -13.74 20.32 -2.39
N LEU A 236 -14.08 19.09 -2.79
CA LEU A 236 -15.34 18.79 -3.48
C LEU A 236 -16.56 19.08 -2.59
N ALA A 237 -16.49 18.71 -1.32
CA ALA A 237 -17.56 18.95 -0.36
C ALA A 237 -17.69 20.44 -0.01
N SER A 238 -16.58 21.18 0.01
CA SER A 238 -16.55 22.64 0.14
C SER A 238 -17.28 23.30 -1.03
N MET A 239 -17.07 22.82 -2.25
CA MET A 239 -17.75 23.35 -3.44
C MET A 239 -19.25 23.09 -3.41
N ARG A 240 -19.68 21.87 -3.05
CA ARG A 240 -21.11 21.54 -2.91
C ARG A 240 -21.86 22.48 -1.97
N ARG A 241 -21.19 22.91 -0.89
CA ARG A 241 -21.77 23.79 0.12
C ARG A 241 -21.43 25.28 -0.09
N GLN A 242 -20.84 25.62 -1.23
CA GLN A 242 -20.44 27.00 -1.59
C GLN A 242 -19.50 27.65 -0.55
N LEU A 243 -18.65 26.85 0.09
CA LEU A 243 -17.62 27.36 1.01
C LEU A 243 -16.56 28.15 0.22
N PRO A 244 -15.94 29.18 0.82
CA PRO A 244 -14.79 29.84 0.23
C PRO A 244 -13.62 28.85 0.15
N LEU A 245 -13.37 28.35 -1.06
CA LEU A 245 -12.43 27.25 -1.32
C LEU A 245 -10.98 27.63 -1.01
N VAL A 246 -10.62 28.88 -1.29
CA VAL A 246 -9.27 29.41 -1.11
C VAL A 246 -8.80 29.33 0.35
N PRO A 247 -9.53 29.89 1.35
CA PRO A 247 -9.17 29.74 2.76
C PRO A 247 -9.00 28.29 3.22
N VAL A 248 -9.86 27.38 2.75
CA VAL A 248 -9.80 25.95 3.12
C VAL A 248 -8.55 25.27 2.55
N VAL A 249 -8.25 25.49 1.27
CA VAL A 249 -7.06 24.94 0.62
C VAL A 249 -5.79 25.53 1.22
N ARG A 250 -5.79 26.83 1.53
CA ARG A 250 -4.65 27.54 2.14
C ARG A 250 -4.39 27.06 3.57
N ALA A 251 -5.42 26.91 4.41
CA ALA A 251 -5.27 26.39 5.77
C ALA A 251 -4.73 24.95 5.78
N PHE A 252 -5.14 24.14 4.80
CA PHE A 252 -4.55 22.80 4.63
C PHE A 252 -3.09 22.84 4.16
N ALA A 253 -2.73 23.81 3.31
CA ALA A 253 -1.35 24.00 2.88
C ALA A 253 -0.42 24.30 4.07
N VAL A 254 -0.88 25.09 5.05
CA VAL A 254 -0.10 25.42 6.26
C VAL A 254 0.04 24.22 7.19
N GLU A 255 -1.00 23.38 7.32
CA GLU A 255 -0.96 22.15 8.13
C GLU A 255 0.14 21.17 7.68
N ARG A 256 0.63 21.30 6.44
CA ARG A 256 1.59 20.37 5.83
C ARG A 256 2.90 21.02 5.41
N SER A 257 4.00 20.49 5.91
CA SER A 257 5.36 20.88 5.50
C SER A 257 5.93 20.07 4.32
N ASP A 258 5.15 19.17 3.73
CA ASP A 258 5.59 18.29 2.64
C ASP A 258 5.26 18.85 1.25
N GLU A 259 5.58 18.08 0.20
CA GLU A 259 5.32 18.49 -1.18
C GLU A 259 3.84 18.77 -1.46
N LEU A 260 2.93 18.12 -0.74
CA LEU A 260 1.50 18.34 -0.89
C LEU A 260 1.10 19.70 -0.35
N GLY A 261 1.66 20.14 0.78
CA GLY A 261 1.47 21.50 1.29
C GLY A 261 1.83 22.55 0.23
N TYR A 262 3.02 22.46 -0.36
CA TYR A 262 3.45 23.40 -1.41
C TYR A 262 2.57 23.35 -2.68
N ARG A 263 2.13 22.15 -3.10
CA ARG A 263 1.21 22.03 -4.24
C ARG A 263 -0.17 22.59 -3.92
N MET A 264 -0.63 22.50 -2.68
CA MET A 264 -1.89 23.11 -2.24
C MET A 264 -1.77 24.62 -2.15
N GLU A 265 -0.63 25.15 -1.68
CA GLU A 265 -0.37 26.59 -1.67
C GLU A 265 -0.41 27.18 -3.10
N ARG A 266 0.24 26.52 -4.05
CA ARG A 266 0.13 26.91 -5.48
C ARG A 266 -1.30 26.82 -6.01
N LEU A 267 -2.06 25.80 -5.59
CA LEU A 267 -3.46 25.67 -5.97
C LEU A 267 -4.28 26.84 -5.42
N ALA A 268 -4.10 27.22 -4.15
CA ALA A 268 -4.77 28.36 -3.54
C ALA A 268 -4.44 29.67 -4.28
N ASN A 269 -3.16 29.91 -4.60
CA ASN A 269 -2.75 31.10 -5.34
C ASN A 269 -3.40 31.18 -6.73
N TYR A 270 -3.42 30.07 -7.50
CA TYR A 270 -4.10 30.06 -8.80
C TYR A 270 -5.61 30.29 -8.68
N LEU A 271 -6.25 29.80 -7.61
CA LEU A 271 -7.67 30.03 -7.37
C LEU A 271 -7.96 31.49 -6.98
N GLU A 272 -7.08 32.12 -6.20
CA GLU A 272 -7.14 33.55 -5.89
C GLU A 272 -6.96 34.42 -7.14
N GLU A 273 -6.11 34.01 -8.07
CA GLU A 273 -5.93 34.64 -9.39
C GLU A 273 -7.16 34.46 -10.32
N GLY A 274 -8.18 33.70 -9.91
CA GLY A 274 -9.38 33.45 -10.70
C GLY A 274 -9.20 32.39 -11.79
N VAL A 275 -8.11 31.62 -11.76
CA VAL A 275 -7.91 30.50 -12.70
C VAL A 275 -9.00 29.44 -12.47
N PRO A 276 -9.69 28.95 -13.52
CA PRO A 276 -10.67 27.89 -13.38
C PRO A 276 -10.08 26.67 -12.67
N LEU A 277 -10.81 26.10 -11.70
CA LEU A 277 -10.35 24.99 -10.85
C LEU A 277 -9.64 23.85 -11.62
N PRO A 278 -10.13 23.37 -12.78
CA PRO A 278 -9.49 22.27 -13.49
C PRO A 278 -8.10 22.64 -14.02
N GLN A 279 -7.96 23.89 -14.46
CA GLN A 279 -6.68 24.44 -14.90
C GLN A 279 -5.76 24.71 -13.70
N ALA A 280 -6.31 25.20 -12.59
CA ALA A 280 -5.55 25.42 -11.35
C ALA A 280 -4.97 24.11 -10.79
N PHE A 281 -5.73 23.01 -10.83
CA PHE A 281 -5.23 21.66 -10.49
C PHE A 281 -4.09 21.23 -11.40
N ALA A 282 -4.27 21.36 -12.72
CA ALA A 282 -3.25 20.98 -13.69
C ALA A 282 -1.94 21.79 -13.53
N ARG A 283 -2.03 23.11 -13.30
CA ARG A 283 -0.87 24.01 -13.12
C ARG A 283 -0.19 23.84 -11.77
N SER A 284 -0.94 23.57 -10.71
CA SER A 284 -0.38 23.37 -9.35
C SER A 284 0.38 22.04 -9.19
N GLY A 285 0.35 21.16 -10.20
CA GLY A 285 0.97 19.83 -10.14
C GLY A 285 0.16 18.83 -9.32
N ASN A 286 -1.11 19.13 -9.06
CA ASN A 286 -2.07 18.23 -8.44
C ASN A 286 -2.82 17.46 -9.53
N ARG A 287 -3.08 16.17 -9.29
CA ARG A 287 -3.79 15.32 -10.27
C ARG A 287 -5.21 15.11 -9.80
N LEU A 288 -6.17 15.54 -10.62
CA LEU A 288 -7.56 15.13 -10.45
C LEU A 288 -7.74 13.67 -10.91
N PRO A 289 -8.68 12.92 -10.30
CA PRO A 289 -9.18 11.67 -10.86
C PRO A 289 -9.64 11.86 -12.32
N ALA A 290 -9.55 10.81 -13.14
CA ALA A 290 -9.79 10.90 -14.59
C ALA A 290 -11.23 11.32 -14.92
N ASP A 291 -12.18 10.81 -14.15
CA ASP A 291 -13.60 11.17 -14.13
C ASP A 291 -13.82 12.63 -13.72
N ALA A 292 -13.21 13.10 -12.63
CA ALA A 292 -13.31 14.50 -12.21
C ALA A 292 -12.71 15.48 -13.24
N MET A 293 -11.61 15.09 -13.89
CA MET A 293 -10.99 15.87 -14.95
C MET A 293 -11.87 15.96 -16.21
N LEU A 294 -12.48 14.84 -16.63
CA LEU A 294 -13.36 14.79 -17.80
C LEU A 294 -14.68 15.51 -17.56
N ALA A 295 -15.26 15.34 -16.36
CA ALA A 295 -16.48 16.04 -15.94
C ALA A 295 -16.27 17.56 -15.88
N ALA A 296 -15.11 18.02 -15.41
CA ALA A 296 -14.81 19.44 -15.36
C ALA A 296 -14.59 20.08 -16.74
N GLU A 297 -14.29 19.29 -17.78
CA GLU A 297 -14.12 19.76 -19.17
C GLU A 297 -15.47 20.04 -19.85
N LEU A 298 -16.55 19.42 -19.36
CA LEU A 298 -17.92 19.69 -19.82
C LEU A 298 -18.47 21.05 -19.34
N GLY A 299 -17.66 21.87 -18.66
CA GLY A 299 -18.13 23.13 -18.06
C GLY A 299 -19.15 22.93 -16.95
N MET A 300 -19.39 21.68 -16.54
CA MET A 300 -20.25 21.34 -15.41
C MET A 300 -19.72 22.07 -14.19
N SER A 301 -20.63 22.73 -13.47
CA SER A 301 -20.29 23.36 -12.22
C SER A 301 -19.65 22.30 -11.34
N CYS A 302 -18.59 22.63 -10.59
CA CYS A 302 -18.06 21.63 -9.66
C CYS A 302 -19.06 21.25 -8.55
N LEU A 303 -20.19 21.97 -8.46
CA LEU A 303 -21.40 21.59 -7.74
C LEU A 303 -22.13 20.40 -8.41
N ASP A 304 -22.20 20.32 -9.74
CA ASP A 304 -22.70 19.17 -10.51
C ASP A 304 -21.71 17.99 -10.54
N LEU A 305 -20.40 18.24 -10.41
CA LEU A 305 -19.43 17.20 -10.02
C LEU A 305 -19.76 16.63 -8.64
N GLY A 306 -20.52 17.36 -7.82
CA GLY A 306 -21.15 16.88 -6.62
C GLY A 306 -22.38 15.98 -6.84
N VAL A 307 -22.86 15.83 -8.06
CA VAL A 307 -23.83 14.80 -8.44
C VAL A 307 -23.11 13.55 -9.00
N MET A 308 -21.77 13.49 -8.96
CA MET A 308 -21.12 12.18 -8.78
C MET A 308 -21.71 11.60 -7.49
N PRO A 309 -22.53 10.51 -7.58
CA PRO A 309 -23.15 9.95 -6.40
C PRO A 309 -22.06 9.70 -5.35
N GLN A 310 -22.35 9.89 -4.05
CA GLN A 310 -21.44 9.44 -3.00
C GLN A 310 -20.98 7.98 -3.27
N GLU A 311 -21.86 7.18 -3.88
CA GLU A 311 -21.61 5.84 -4.40
C GLU A 311 -20.44 5.72 -5.39
N MET A 312 -20.11 6.74 -6.20
CA MET A 312 -18.96 6.71 -7.11
C MET A 312 -17.62 6.96 -6.41
N SER A 313 -17.61 7.81 -5.37
CA SER A 313 -16.45 7.95 -4.48
C SER A 313 -16.25 6.69 -3.63
N GLU A 314 -17.33 6.06 -3.18
CA GLU A 314 -17.31 4.80 -2.45
C GLU A 314 -16.97 3.59 -3.34
N GLN A 315 -17.48 3.48 -4.56
CA GLN A 315 -17.17 2.37 -5.47
C GLN A 315 -15.70 2.38 -5.94
N GLN A 316 -15.14 3.55 -6.23
CA GLN A 316 -13.69 3.67 -6.49
C GLN A 316 -12.87 3.36 -5.23
N TYR A 317 -13.40 3.68 -4.06
CA TYR A 317 -12.83 3.33 -2.76
C TYR A 317 -12.83 1.82 -2.51
N TRP A 318 -13.89 1.08 -2.85
CA TRP A 318 -13.96 -0.37 -2.67
C TRP A 318 -12.90 -1.14 -3.47
N LEU A 319 -12.73 -0.84 -4.77
CA LEU A 319 -11.73 -1.55 -5.58
C LEU A 319 -10.31 -1.26 -5.09
N ARG A 320 -10.00 0.00 -4.72
CA ARG A 320 -8.71 0.35 -4.12
C ARG A 320 -8.53 -0.24 -2.72
N ARG A 321 -9.53 -0.24 -1.86
CA ARG A 321 -9.50 -0.82 -0.50
C ARG A 321 -9.27 -2.33 -0.55
N GLU A 322 -10.01 -3.03 -1.40
CA GLU A 322 -9.80 -4.45 -1.69
C GLU A 322 -8.42 -4.71 -2.31
N TRP A 323 -7.98 -3.87 -3.25
CA TRP A 323 -6.62 -3.91 -3.81
C TRP A 323 -5.55 -3.72 -2.74
N HIS A 324 -5.82 -2.83 -1.80
CA HIS A 324 -4.95 -2.51 -0.69
C HIS A 324 -4.85 -3.65 0.33
N VAL A 325 -5.97 -4.32 0.63
CA VAL A 325 -6.01 -5.54 1.46
C VAL A 325 -5.33 -6.70 0.74
N ALA A 326 -5.54 -6.85 -0.56
CA ALA A 326 -4.87 -7.85 -1.40
C ALA A 326 -3.35 -7.72 -1.35
N VAL A 327 -2.83 -6.48 -1.36
CA VAL A 327 -1.39 -6.25 -1.24
C VAL A 327 -0.84 -6.62 0.13
N GLY A 328 -1.62 -6.48 1.21
CA GLY A 328 -1.22 -7.01 2.52
C GLY A 328 -1.02 -8.52 2.49
N HIS A 329 -1.96 -9.24 1.85
CA HIS A 329 -1.84 -10.68 1.68
C HIS A 329 -0.63 -11.08 0.82
N LEU A 330 -0.35 -10.33 -0.26
CA LEU A 330 0.83 -10.56 -1.09
C LEU A 330 2.13 -10.28 -0.31
N LEU A 331 2.19 -9.18 0.43
CA LEU A 331 3.33 -8.87 1.30
C LEU A 331 3.57 -9.98 2.32
N TYR A 332 2.52 -10.38 3.04
CA TYR A 332 2.58 -11.51 3.97
C TYR A 332 3.13 -12.76 3.28
N LEU A 333 2.62 -13.11 2.10
CA LEU A 333 3.06 -14.27 1.34
C LEU A 333 4.56 -14.21 1.02
N VAL A 334 5.08 -13.03 0.66
CA VAL A 334 6.52 -12.82 0.39
C VAL A 334 7.37 -12.94 1.65
N PHE A 335 6.93 -12.36 2.77
CA PHE A 335 7.64 -12.50 4.04
C PHE A 335 7.67 -13.95 4.51
N VAL A 336 6.54 -14.64 4.39
CA VAL A 336 6.40 -16.03 4.79
C VAL A 336 7.28 -16.93 3.93
N THR A 337 7.22 -16.79 2.60
CA THR A 337 8.06 -17.59 1.70
C THR A 337 9.52 -17.35 1.91
N THR A 338 9.92 -16.09 2.07
CA THR A 338 11.30 -15.73 2.36
C THR A 338 11.75 -16.36 3.66
N GLY A 339 10.99 -16.18 4.74
CA GLY A 339 11.34 -16.72 6.05
C GLY A 339 11.45 -18.25 6.02
N PHE A 340 10.51 -18.92 5.37
CA PHE A 340 10.55 -20.37 5.19
C PHE A 340 11.71 -20.81 4.31
N ALA A 341 12.00 -20.11 3.21
CA ALA A 341 13.10 -20.45 2.32
C ALA A 341 14.44 -20.31 3.05
N VAL A 342 14.65 -19.23 3.81
CA VAL A 342 15.84 -19.04 4.65
C VAL A 342 15.96 -20.14 5.72
N ALA A 343 14.87 -20.46 6.42
CA ALA A 343 14.86 -21.52 7.44
C ALA A 343 15.14 -22.91 6.81
N LEU A 344 14.50 -23.21 5.69
CA LEU A 344 14.68 -24.48 4.96
C LEU A 344 16.12 -24.60 4.44
N SER A 345 16.66 -23.52 3.90
CA SER A 345 18.05 -23.43 3.43
C SER A 345 19.02 -23.71 4.58
N PHE A 346 18.79 -23.08 5.73
CA PHE A 346 19.59 -23.31 6.93
C PHE A 346 19.53 -24.77 7.38
N VAL A 347 18.33 -25.37 7.42
CA VAL A 347 18.17 -26.77 7.80
C VAL A 347 18.85 -27.70 6.80
N MET A 348 18.68 -27.49 5.49
CA MET A 348 19.30 -28.33 4.46
C MET A 348 20.82 -28.25 4.45
N ILE A 349 21.40 -27.06 4.68
CA ILE A 349 22.84 -26.85 4.56
C ILE A 349 23.58 -27.28 5.83
N TYR A 350 22.99 -27.08 7.01
CA TYR A 350 23.69 -27.28 8.27
C TYR A 350 23.14 -28.44 9.09
N ILE A 351 21.82 -28.53 9.21
CA ILE A 351 21.21 -29.49 10.13
C ILE A 351 21.18 -30.90 9.51
N VAL A 352 20.72 -31.02 8.26
CA VAL A 352 20.61 -32.33 7.59
C VAL A 352 21.97 -33.06 7.49
N PRO A 353 23.08 -32.41 7.11
CA PRO A 353 24.39 -33.07 7.09
C PRO A 353 24.87 -33.49 8.48
N THR A 354 24.53 -32.74 9.52
CA THR A 354 24.90 -33.10 10.90
C THR A 354 24.21 -34.40 11.32
N PHE A 355 22.93 -34.58 10.98
CA PHE A 355 22.22 -35.83 11.25
C PHE A 355 22.82 -37.02 10.49
N ARG A 356 23.34 -36.82 9.28
CA ARG A 356 24.10 -37.87 8.57
C ARG A 356 25.33 -38.31 9.35
N GLN A 357 26.08 -37.37 9.92
CA GLN A 357 27.26 -37.67 10.72
C GLN A 357 26.88 -38.46 11.97
N VAL A 358 25.85 -38.00 12.70
CA VAL A 358 25.31 -38.74 13.86
C VAL A 358 24.87 -40.15 13.46
N ALA A 359 24.17 -40.32 12.34
CA ALA A 359 23.76 -41.64 11.87
C ALA A 359 24.95 -42.59 11.65
N LEU A 360 26.04 -42.07 11.06
CA LEU A 360 27.27 -42.82 10.83
C LEU A 360 28.01 -43.13 12.13
N ASP A 361 28.08 -42.18 13.06
CA ASP A 361 28.76 -42.32 14.35
C ASP A 361 28.09 -43.37 15.26
N PHE A 362 26.76 -43.52 15.15
CA PHE A 362 25.98 -44.49 15.91
C PHE A 362 25.61 -45.75 15.11
N GLU A 363 26.17 -45.94 13.90
CA GLU A 363 25.93 -47.09 13.01
C GLU A 363 24.43 -47.38 12.76
N MET A 364 23.59 -46.35 12.70
CA MET A 364 22.13 -46.50 12.60
C MET A 364 21.64 -46.56 11.15
N SER A 365 20.55 -47.32 10.92
CA SER A 365 19.82 -47.28 9.65
C SER A 365 18.96 -46.02 9.57
N LEU A 366 19.13 -45.26 8.48
CA LEU A 366 18.38 -44.04 8.24
C LEU A 366 16.95 -44.39 7.79
N PRO A 367 15.91 -43.71 8.33
CA PRO A 367 14.57 -43.78 7.76
C PRO A 367 14.55 -43.27 6.32
N ALA A 368 13.66 -43.83 5.48
CA ALA A 368 13.52 -43.42 4.08
C ALA A 368 13.26 -41.91 3.89
N SER A 369 12.56 -41.28 4.84
CA SER A 369 12.33 -39.83 4.83
C SER A 369 13.61 -39.03 5.05
N MET A 370 14.55 -39.54 5.87
CA MET A 370 15.82 -38.90 6.16
C MET A 370 16.84 -39.11 5.03
N GLU A 371 16.84 -40.29 4.42
CA GLU A 371 17.66 -40.61 3.25
C GLU A 371 17.35 -39.66 2.09
N LEU A 372 16.07 -39.45 1.78
CA LEU A 372 15.62 -38.52 0.75
C LEU A 372 16.02 -37.05 1.04
N LEU A 373 16.02 -36.63 2.31
CA LEU A 373 16.50 -35.30 2.69
C LEU A 373 18.02 -35.15 2.52
N ILE A 374 18.79 -36.19 2.85
CA ILE A 374 20.24 -36.20 2.70
C ILE A 374 20.60 -36.16 1.21
N GLU A 375 19.92 -36.92 0.36
CA GLU A 375 20.11 -36.85 -1.09
C GLU A 375 19.79 -35.45 -1.65
N ALA A 376 18.70 -34.83 -1.19
CA ALA A 376 18.34 -33.48 -1.58
C ALA A 376 19.38 -32.44 -1.11
N SER A 377 19.87 -32.58 0.12
CA SER A 377 20.94 -31.74 0.67
C SER A 377 22.25 -31.91 -0.12
N ASP A 378 22.67 -33.14 -0.38
CA ASP A 378 23.86 -33.46 -1.17
C ASP A 378 23.75 -32.90 -2.59
N ALA A 379 22.56 -32.94 -3.23
CA ALA A 379 22.33 -32.33 -4.53
C ALA A 379 22.50 -30.81 -4.50
N ILE A 380 21.98 -30.14 -3.46
CA ILE A 380 22.12 -28.69 -3.24
C ILE A 380 23.60 -28.32 -3.06
N VAL A 381 24.33 -29.07 -2.24
CA VAL A 381 25.77 -28.83 -1.99
C VAL A 381 26.61 -29.13 -3.23
N ARG A 382 26.32 -30.21 -3.97
CA ARG A 382 27.12 -30.72 -5.10
C ARG A 382 26.99 -29.88 -6.37
N TYR A 383 25.80 -29.40 -6.72
CA TYR A 383 25.59 -28.75 -8.02
C TYR A 383 25.86 -27.24 -8.05
N ALA A 384 25.89 -26.51 -6.91
CA ALA A 384 26.17 -25.06 -6.95
C ALA A 384 26.40 -24.30 -5.62
N GLY A 385 26.55 -24.93 -4.45
CA GLY A 385 26.59 -24.18 -3.19
C GLY A 385 25.39 -23.21 -3.00
N TRP A 386 25.59 -22.13 -2.24
CA TRP A 386 24.52 -21.17 -1.89
C TRP A 386 23.96 -20.36 -3.07
N LEU A 387 24.59 -20.39 -4.25
CA LEU A 387 24.36 -19.41 -5.31
C LEU A 387 22.98 -19.49 -5.99
N PRO A 388 22.44 -20.66 -6.43
CA PRO A 388 21.15 -20.70 -7.13
C PRO A 388 19.97 -20.48 -6.20
N LEU A 389 20.08 -20.92 -4.95
CA LEU A 389 19.08 -20.68 -3.91
C LEU A 389 18.98 -19.19 -3.59
N LEU A 390 20.13 -18.53 -3.46
CA LEU A 390 20.20 -17.08 -3.26
C LEU A 390 19.72 -16.32 -4.50
N LEU A 391 20.02 -16.79 -5.72
CA LEU A 391 19.50 -16.21 -6.97
C LEU A 391 17.99 -16.40 -7.13
N ALA A 392 17.44 -17.56 -6.74
CA ALA A 392 15.99 -17.82 -6.76
C ALA A 392 15.26 -16.93 -5.74
N GLU A 393 15.80 -16.79 -4.53
CA GLU A 393 15.25 -15.88 -3.52
C GLU A 393 15.39 -14.42 -3.94
N LEU A 394 16.53 -14.02 -4.51
CA LEU A 394 16.78 -12.67 -4.98
C LEU A 394 15.88 -12.31 -6.18
N THR A 395 15.65 -13.23 -7.10
CA THR A 395 14.71 -13.01 -8.22
C THR A 395 13.27 -12.92 -7.73
N ALA A 396 12.82 -13.81 -6.84
CA ALA A 396 11.50 -13.73 -6.22
C ALA A 396 11.32 -12.39 -5.47
N PHE A 397 12.36 -11.98 -4.74
CA PHE A 397 12.38 -10.72 -4.01
C PHE A 397 12.34 -9.49 -4.93
N VAL A 398 13.14 -9.48 -6.00
CA VAL A 398 13.14 -8.41 -7.01
C VAL A 398 11.79 -8.34 -7.72
N VAL A 399 11.20 -9.47 -8.12
CA VAL A 399 9.85 -9.50 -8.72
C VAL A 399 8.82 -8.94 -7.75
N CYS A 400 8.90 -9.28 -6.47
CA CYS A 400 7.99 -8.74 -5.46
C CYS A 400 8.18 -7.25 -5.24
N ILE A 401 9.43 -6.75 -5.15
CA ILE A 401 9.72 -5.32 -5.12
C ILE A 401 9.16 -4.62 -6.36
N LEU A 402 9.33 -5.20 -7.55
CA LEU A 402 8.83 -4.59 -8.79
C LEU A 402 7.30 -4.56 -8.82
N LEU A 403 6.63 -5.62 -8.38
CA LEU A 403 5.16 -5.66 -8.25
C LEU A 403 4.67 -4.62 -7.23
N ILE A 404 5.41 -4.46 -6.13
CA ILE A 404 5.12 -3.50 -5.08
C ILE A 404 5.40 -2.06 -5.53
N ALA A 405 6.51 -1.80 -6.21
CA ALA A 405 6.88 -0.50 -6.73
C ALA A 405 5.93 -0.07 -7.84
N TRP A 406 5.52 -1.00 -8.70
CA TRP A 406 4.42 -0.81 -9.63
C TRP A 406 3.12 -0.45 -8.89
N PHE A 407 2.77 -1.21 -7.85
CA PHE A 407 1.59 -0.97 -7.03
C PHE A 407 1.60 0.38 -6.29
N ALA A 408 2.74 0.79 -5.75
CA ALA A 408 2.93 2.08 -5.09
C ALA A 408 2.84 3.27 -6.06
N GLY A 409 2.71 2.99 -7.37
CA GLY A 409 2.67 3.98 -8.43
C GLY A 409 4.04 4.59 -8.72
N TRP A 410 5.12 4.00 -8.20
CA TRP A 410 6.50 4.42 -8.48
C TRP A 410 6.93 3.94 -9.86
N LEU A 411 6.48 2.74 -10.26
CA LEU A 411 6.66 2.22 -11.60
C LEU A 411 5.40 2.47 -12.43
N THR A 412 5.55 3.18 -13.56
CA THR A 412 4.46 3.37 -14.52
C THR A 412 4.26 2.19 -15.46
N TRP A 413 5.14 1.19 -15.40
CA TRP A 413 5.13 0.00 -16.24
C TRP A 413 4.10 -1.02 -15.75
N GLU A 414 3.02 -1.21 -16.49
CA GLU A 414 2.00 -2.22 -16.19
C GLU A 414 2.33 -3.54 -16.90
N PRO A 415 2.43 -4.68 -16.17
CA PRO A 415 2.65 -5.97 -16.79
C PRO A 415 1.57 -6.28 -17.84
N TRP A 416 1.96 -6.90 -18.96
CA TRP A 416 1.05 -7.12 -20.10
C TRP A 416 -0.22 -7.91 -19.75
N TRP A 417 -0.12 -8.88 -18.84
CA TRP A 417 -1.25 -9.67 -18.34
C TRP A 417 -2.17 -8.84 -17.45
N VAL A 418 -1.62 -7.92 -16.66
CA VAL A 418 -2.38 -6.94 -15.86
C VAL A 418 -3.08 -5.93 -16.77
N ARG A 419 -2.42 -5.48 -17.85
CA ARG A 419 -2.96 -4.50 -18.80
C ARG A 419 -4.30 -4.95 -19.38
N ARG A 420 -4.47 -6.24 -19.70
CA ARG A 420 -5.73 -6.82 -20.20
C ARG A 420 -6.87 -6.65 -19.18
N TRP A 421 -6.59 -6.89 -17.91
CA TRP A 421 -7.56 -6.79 -16.82
C TRP A 421 -7.86 -5.31 -16.46
N MET A 422 -6.81 -4.49 -16.38
CA MET A 422 -6.91 -3.05 -16.10
C MET A 422 -7.57 -2.27 -17.24
N LEU A 423 -7.47 -2.71 -18.49
CA LEU A 423 -8.17 -2.08 -19.62
C LEU A 423 -9.68 -2.05 -19.38
N ARG A 424 -10.27 -3.14 -18.89
CA ARG A 424 -11.70 -3.20 -18.58
C ARG A 424 -12.06 -2.29 -17.43
N TYR A 425 -11.26 -2.27 -16.36
CA TYR A 425 -11.48 -1.39 -15.21
C TYR A 425 -11.40 0.10 -15.59
N HIS A 426 -10.33 0.52 -16.28
CA HIS A 426 -10.20 1.91 -16.71
C HIS A 426 -11.20 2.29 -17.82
N GLY A 427 -11.61 1.29 -18.62
CA GLY A 427 -12.70 1.41 -19.59
C GLY A 427 -14.03 1.77 -18.93
N THR A 428 -14.36 1.23 -17.75
CA THR A 428 -15.60 1.59 -17.04
C THR A 428 -15.62 3.06 -16.60
N ILE A 429 -14.47 3.63 -16.22
CA ILE A 429 -14.35 5.05 -15.88
C ILE A 429 -14.63 5.91 -17.12
N ALA A 430 -14.04 5.54 -18.26
CA ALA A 430 -14.32 6.22 -19.52
C ALA A 430 -15.78 6.06 -19.96
N MET A 431 -16.39 4.89 -19.78
CA MET A 431 -17.81 4.65 -20.06
C MET A 431 -18.74 5.54 -19.22
N ARG A 432 -18.44 5.75 -17.94
CA ARG A 432 -19.19 6.69 -17.08
C ARG A 432 -19.05 8.14 -17.55
N ALA A 433 -17.85 8.54 -17.96
CA ALA A 433 -17.67 9.86 -18.55
C ALA A 433 -18.48 9.99 -19.85
N LEU A 434 -18.46 8.98 -20.73
CA LEU A 434 -19.30 8.95 -21.93
C LEU A 434 -20.79 9.01 -21.63
N ALA A 435 -21.25 8.33 -20.57
CA ALA A 435 -22.63 8.46 -20.11
C ALA A 435 -22.97 9.92 -19.80
N GLN A 436 -22.09 10.64 -19.08
CA GLN A 436 -22.30 12.08 -18.81
C GLN A 436 -22.35 12.93 -20.08
N TYR A 437 -21.55 12.63 -21.10
CA TYR A 437 -21.67 13.34 -22.38
C TYR A 437 -23.05 13.11 -23.00
N VAL A 438 -23.49 11.85 -23.08
CA VAL A 438 -24.79 11.49 -23.66
C VAL A 438 -25.96 12.06 -22.86
N ASP A 439 -25.89 12.04 -21.52
CA ASP A 439 -26.94 12.58 -20.63
C ASP A 439 -27.06 14.11 -20.73
N ASN A 440 -26.02 14.80 -21.20
CA ASN A 440 -26.02 16.25 -21.46
C ASN A 440 -26.28 16.56 -22.95
N ASP A 441 -27.00 15.69 -23.66
CA ASP A 441 -27.38 15.81 -25.07
C ASP A 441 -26.19 15.94 -26.06
N MET A 442 -24.96 15.61 -25.62
CA MET A 442 -23.80 15.60 -26.50
C MET A 442 -23.71 14.28 -27.27
N SER A 443 -23.18 14.34 -28.49
CA SER A 443 -22.99 13.12 -29.28
C SER A 443 -21.97 12.17 -28.61
N LEU A 444 -22.26 10.87 -28.66
CA LEU A 444 -21.32 9.85 -28.15
C LEU A 444 -19.95 9.95 -28.83
N LEU A 445 -19.92 10.32 -30.12
CA LEU A 445 -18.69 10.52 -30.89
C LEU A 445 -17.83 11.65 -30.31
N TYR A 446 -18.44 12.77 -29.93
CA TYR A 446 -17.75 13.88 -29.27
C TYR A 446 -17.15 13.44 -27.93
N GLY A 447 -17.93 12.71 -27.12
CA GLY A 447 -17.42 12.14 -25.87
C GLY A 447 -16.22 11.20 -26.09
N LEU A 448 -16.30 10.33 -27.11
CA LEU A 448 -15.20 9.42 -27.47
C LEU A 448 -13.94 10.19 -27.85
N GLU A 449 -14.06 11.23 -28.67
CA GLU A 449 -12.93 12.08 -29.05
C GLU A 449 -12.24 12.68 -27.81
N LYS A 450 -13.01 13.25 -26.88
CA LYS A 450 -12.48 13.83 -25.64
C LYS A 450 -11.76 12.81 -24.77
N VAL A 451 -12.34 11.62 -24.59
CA VAL A 451 -11.69 10.53 -23.86
C VAL A 451 -10.35 10.15 -24.51
N THR A 452 -10.27 10.07 -25.85
CA THR A 452 -9.01 9.70 -26.53
C THR A 452 -7.91 10.73 -26.39
N GLN A 453 -8.23 12.02 -26.26
CA GLN A 453 -7.25 13.09 -26.14
C GLN A 453 -6.71 13.19 -24.72
N ARG A 454 -7.60 13.14 -23.72
CA ARG A 454 -7.29 13.56 -22.34
C ARG A 454 -7.16 12.43 -21.32
N TYR A 455 -7.63 11.20 -21.60
CA TYR A 455 -7.58 10.13 -20.61
C TYR A 455 -6.12 9.82 -20.17
N PRO A 456 -5.83 9.71 -18.87
CA PRO A 456 -4.45 9.69 -18.36
C PRO A 456 -3.65 8.44 -18.76
N ARG A 457 -4.31 7.32 -19.08
CA ARG A 457 -3.64 6.05 -19.41
C ARG A 457 -3.56 5.82 -20.92
N ASN A 458 -2.33 5.66 -21.42
CA ASN A 458 -2.06 5.50 -22.86
C ASN A 458 -2.77 4.31 -23.50
N TYR A 459 -2.83 3.16 -22.82
CA TYR A 459 -3.47 1.97 -23.38
C TYR A 459 -4.99 2.13 -23.49
N VAL A 460 -5.62 2.88 -22.58
CA VAL A 460 -7.04 3.23 -22.68
C VAL A 460 -7.25 4.20 -23.83
N ARG A 461 -6.40 5.24 -23.96
CA ARG A 461 -6.45 6.15 -25.11
C ARG A 461 -6.32 5.41 -26.44
N GLN A 462 -5.42 4.43 -26.53
CA GLN A 462 -5.26 3.59 -27.73
C GLN A 462 -6.51 2.76 -28.03
N ALA A 463 -7.09 2.10 -27.02
CA ALA A 463 -8.31 1.31 -27.19
C ALA A 463 -9.48 2.18 -27.65
N PHE A 464 -9.72 3.32 -26.98
CA PHE A 464 -10.78 4.25 -27.38
C PHE A 464 -10.51 4.93 -28.73
N ARG A 465 -9.24 5.12 -29.12
CA ARG A 465 -8.89 5.66 -30.45
C ARG A 465 -9.23 4.67 -31.56
N ALA A 466 -8.99 3.37 -31.31
CA ALA A 466 -9.40 2.32 -32.23
C ALA A 466 -10.94 2.28 -32.34
N VAL A 467 -11.66 2.37 -31.23
CA VAL A 467 -13.12 2.50 -31.23
C VAL A 467 -13.58 3.72 -32.03
N LEU A 468 -13.01 4.91 -31.79
CA LEU A 468 -13.38 6.13 -32.50
C LEU A 468 -13.18 6.00 -34.03
N THR A 469 -12.11 5.33 -34.44
CA THR A 469 -11.81 5.06 -35.86
C THR A 469 -12.82 4.09 -36.48
N ASP A 470 -13.21 3.04 -35.76
CA ASP A 470 -14.21 2.08 -36.25
C ASP A 470 -15.61 2.71 -36.35
N VAL A 471 -15.99 3.53 -35.36
CA VAL A 471 -17.26 4.27 -35.39
C VAL A 471 -17.28 5.29 -36.52
N GLY A 472 -16.17 6.00 -36.75
CA GLY A 472 -16.02 6.91 -37.88
C GLY A 472 -16.14 6.24 -39.25
N ARG A 473 -15.92 4.92 -39.33
CA ARG A 473 -16.13 4.10 -40.54
C ARG A 473 -17.56 3.56 -40.67
N GLY A 474 -18.49 3.98 -39.82
CA GLY A 474 -19.88 3.53 -39.83
C GLY A 474 -20.11 2.18 -39.15
N ARG A 475 -19.12 1.63 -38.44
CA ARG A 475 -19.36 0.42 -37.63
C ARG A 475 -20.13 0.78 -36.36
N PRO A 476 -21.00 -0.12 -35.85
CA PRO A 476 -21.69 0.11 -34.59
C PRO A 476 -20.70 0.28 -33.43
N TRP A 477 -20.92 1.26 -32.57
CA TRP A 477 -19.96 1.58 -31.50
C TRP A 477 -19.90 0.49 -30.42
N TRP A 478 -21.00 -0.20 -30.11
CA TRP A 478 -21.01 -1.30 -29.14
C TRP A 478 -20.18 -2.51 -29.59
N THR A 479 -20.18 -2.82 -30.90
CA THR A 479 -19.36 -3.91 -31.44
C THR A 479 -17.87 -3.54 -31.38
N ALA A 480 -17.52 -2.29 -31.70
CA ALA A 480 -16.15 -1.77 -31.58
C ALA A 480 -15.65 -1.83 -30.12
N PHE A 481 -16.49 -1.50 -29.13
CA PHE A 481 -16.14 -1.66 -27.72
C PHE A 481 -15.82 -3.10 -27.34
N ARG A 482 -16.56 -4.08 -27.88
CA ARG A 482 -16.30 -5.51 -27.62
C ARG A 482 -15.00 -5.97 -28.26
N GLU A 483 -14.75 -5.59 -29.51
CA GLU A 483 -13.54 -5.98 -30.25
C GLU A 483 -12.27 -5.46 -29.57
N GLN A 484 -12.31 -4.24 -29.05
CA GLN A 484 -11.23 -3.66 -28.25
C GLN A 484 -11.16 -4.22 -26.82
N GLY A 485 -12.06 -5.14 -26.44
CA GLY A 485 -12.06 -5.81 -25.15
C GLY A 485 -12.51 -4.94 -23.98
N LEU A 486 -13.15 -3.79 -24.23
CA LEU A 486 -13.72 -2.93 -23.18
C LEU A 486 -14.93 -3.61 -22.52
N ILE A 487 -15.80 -4.21 -23.35
CA ILE A 487 -17.01 -4.90 -22.92
C ILE A 487 -17.01 -6.37 -23.37
N GLY A 488 -17.86 -7.20 -22.77
CA GLY A 488 -18.11 -8.58 -23.21
C GLY A 488 -19.36 -8.70 -24.10
N ARG A 489 -19.67 -9.93 -24.54
CA ARG A 489 -20.84 -10.22 -25.39
C ARG A 489 -22.18 -9.89 -24.73
N VAL A 490 -22.28 -10.10 -23.41
CA VAL A 490 -23.53 -9.82 -22.67
C VAL A 490 -23.79 -8.31 -22.62
N GLU A 491 -22.73 -7.53 -22.43
CA GLU A 491 -22.84 -6.07 -22.35
C GLU A 491 -23.11 -5.45 -23.73
N GLU A 492 -22.55 -6.00 -24.81
CA GLU A 492 -22.83 -5.61 -26.19
C GLU A 492 -24.34 -5.64 -26.52
N GLY A 493 -25.02 -6.75 -26.17
CA GLY A 493 -26.45 -6.88 -26.40
C GLY A 493 -27.29 -5.86 -25.64
N VAL A 494 -26.92 -5.54 -24.39
CA VAL A 494 -27.61 -4.51 -23.58
C VAL A 494 -27.43 -3.11 -24.20
N LEU A 495 -26.22 -2.79 -24.63
CA LEU A 495 -25.94 -1.49 -25.26
C LEU A 495 -26.67 -1.34 -26.60
N GLN A 496 -26.73 -2.41 -27.40
CA GLN A 496 -27.50 -2.44 -28.64
C GLN A 496 -28.98 -2.16 -28.39
N SER A 497 -29.60 -2.84 -27.43
CA SER A 497 -31.01 -2.61 -27.07
C SER A 497 -31.23 -1.20 -26.52
N SER A 498 -30.28 -0.67 -25.72
CA SER A 498 -30.40 0.68 -25.15
C SER A 498 -30.36 1.79 -26.20
N GLN A 499 -29.59 1.61 -27.28
CA GLN A 499 -29.52 2.55 -28.38
C GLN A 499 -30.87 2.65 -29.11
N ALA A 500 -31.55 1.52 -29.31
CA ALA A 500 -32.86 1.48 -29.95
C ALA A 500 -33.94 2.21 -29.14
N VAL A 501 -33.80 2.23 -27.81
CA VAL A 501 -34.73 2.89 -26.87
C VAL A 501 -34.32 4.34 -26.55
N GLY A 502 -33.12 4.77 -26.97
CA GLY A 502 -32.60 6.11 -26.68
C GLY A 502 -32.06 6.30 -25.26
N ASN A 503 -31.75 5.22 -24.53
CA ASN A 503 -31.28 5.28 -23.14
C ASN A 503 -29.81 4.85 -22.97
N VAL A 504 -28.94 5.36 -23.85
CA VAL A 504 -27.53 4.96 -23.94
C VAL A 504 -26.73 5.43 -22.72
N GLY A 505 -27.02 6.62 -22.20
CA GLY A 505 -26.33 7.19 -21.03
C GLY A 505 -26.51 6.31 -19.78
N TRP A 506 -27.75 5.93 -19.46
CA TRP A 506 -28.03 4.97 -18.39
C TRP A 506 -27.32 3.63 -18.63
N ALA A 507 -27.41 3.07 -19.84
CA ALA A 507 -26.86 1.75 -20.14
C ALA A 507 -25.33 1.73 -20.02
N LEU A 508 -24.64 2.78 -20.45
CA LEU A 508 -23.20 2.94 -20.26
C LEU A 508 -22.83 2.97 -18.77
N ARG A 509 -23.58 3.72 -17.96
CA ARG A 509 -23.37 3.83 -16.51
C ARG A 509 -23.62 2.49 -15.80
N GLU A 510 -24.74 1.83 -16.09
CA GLU A 510 -25.10 0.55 -15.48
C GLU A 510 -24.12 -0.56 -15.89
N MET A 511 -23.69 -0.60 -17.16
CA MET A 511 -22.69 -1.56 -17.61
C MET A 511 -21.32 -1.30 -16.98
N ALA A 512 -20.91 -0.04 -16.85
CA ALA A 512 -19.68 0.34 -16.16
C ALA A 512 -19.68 -0.15 -14.70
N ASP A 513 -20.78 0.04 -13.98
CA ASP A 513 -20.92 -0.40 -12.58
C ASP A 513 -20.94 -1.92 -12.47
N ARG A 514 -21.67 -2.60 -13.37
CA ARG A 514 -21.74 -4.06 -13.42
C ARG A 514 -20.40 -4.71 -13.73
N ILE A 515 -19.64 -4.18 -14.71
CA ILE A 515 -18.29 -4.65 -15.06
C ILE A 515 -17.36 -4.44 -13.86
N THR A 516 -17.40 -3.27 -13.24
CA THR A 516 -16.57 -2.93 -12.07
C THR A 516 -16.83 -3.92 -10.92
N ARG A 517 -18.10 -4.15 -10.55
CA ARG A 517 -18.49 -5.10 -9.49
C ARG A 517 -17.99 -6.53 -9.79
N ARG A 518 -18.13 -7.01 -11.04
CA ARG A 518 -17.64 -8.34 -11.44
C ARG A 518 -16.11 -8.44 -11.39
N LEU A 519 -15.39 -7.40 -11.79
CA LEU A 519 -13.92 -7.38 -11.74
C LEU A 519 -13.43 -7.45 -10.29
N ILE A 520 -14.03 -6.68 -9.36
CA ILE A 520 -13.72 -6.73 -7.92
C ILE A 520 -13.96 -8.13 -7.39
N PHE A 521 -15.14 -8.69 -7.63
CA PHE A 521 -15.52 -9.99 -7.10
C PHE A 521 -14.56 -11.10 -7.58
N ARG A 522 -14.29 -11.16 -8.90
CA ARG A 522 -13.36 -12.15 -9.46
C ARG A 522 -11.96 -12.01 -8.89
N PHE A 523 -11.48 -10.77 -8.72
CA PHE A 523 -10.18 -10.50 -8.12
C PHE A 523 -10.11 -10.96 -6.67
N ARG A 524 -11.12 -10.63 -5.86
CA ARG A 524 -11.25 -11.07 -4.46
C ARG A 524 -11.22 -12.59 -4.34
N VAL A 525 -12.02 -13.28 -5.16
CA VAL A 525 -12.09 -14.75 -5.18
C VAL A 525 -10.75 -15.34 -5.60
N ALA A 526 -10.12 -14.81 -6.64
CA ALA A 526 -8.81 -15.28 -7.10
C ALA A 526 -7.76 -15.20 -5.98
N ILE A 527 -7.66 -14.08 -5.27
CA ILE A 527 -6.70 -13.93 -4.15
C ILE A 527 -7.03 -14.88 -3.00
N ARG A 528 -8.31 -15.02 -2.63
CA ARG A 528 -8.74 -15.93 -1.55
C ARG A 528 -8.46 -17.40 -1.85
N ILE A 529 -8.43 -17.80 -3.13
CA ILE A 529 -8.11 -19.18 -3.56
C ILE A 529 -6.60 -19.38 -3.72
N VAL A 530 -5.91 -18.42 -4.36
CA VAL A 530 -4.46 -18.52 -4.61
C VAL A 530 -3.68 -18.57 -3.30
N PHE A 531 -4.09 -17.78 -2.30
CA PHE A 531 -3.39 -17.68 -1.02
C PHE A 531 -3.25 -19.01 -0.25
N PRO A 532 -4.32 -19.75 0.08
CA PRO A 532 -4.21 -21.01 0.80
C PRO A 532 -3.50 -22.10 -0.03
N PHE A 533 -3.73 -22.14 -1.34
CA PHE A 533 -3.05 -23.09 -2.22
C PHE A 533 -1.54 -22.87 -2.24
N PHE A 534 -1.14 -21.60 -2.26
CA PHE A 534 0.26 -21.22 -2.21
C PHE A 534 0.90 -21.60 -0.85
N ILE A 535 0.21 -21.35 0.27
CA ILE A 535 0.69 -21.78 1.60
C ILE A 535 0.84 -23.30 1.65
N LEU A 536 -0.10 -24.05 1.08
CA LEU A 536 -0.02 -25.51 1.01
C LEU A 536 1.25 -25.96 0.26
N ILE A 537 1.55 -25.35 -0.89
CA ILE A 537 2.76 -25.64 -1.67
C ILE A 537 4.04 -25.37 -0.86
N VAL A 538 4.12 -24.21 -0.21
CA VAL A 538 5.29 -23.83 0.61
C VAL A 538 5.44 -24.73 1.85
N SER A 539 4.34 -25.33 2.33
CA SER A 539 4.36 -26.21 3.50
C SER A 539 4.89 -27.61 3.20
N ILE A 540 4.88 -28.06 1.93
CA ILE A 540 5.32 -29.41 1.55
C ILE A 540 6.79 -29.67 1.93
N PRO A 541 7.77 -28.80 1.58
CA PRO A 541 9.16 -29.00 2.00
C PRO A 541 9.34 -29.01 3.51
N VAL A 542 8.64 -28.12 4.23
CA VAL A 542 8.71 -28.04 5.70
C VAL A 542 8.21 -29.33 6.34
N PHE A 543 7.11 -29.87 5.83
CA PHE A 543 6.55 -31.13 6.28
C PHE A 543 7.52 -32.30 6.04
N LEU A 544 8.15 -32.34 4.86
CA LEU A 544 9.15 -33.35 4.53
C LEU A 544 10.34 -33.31 5.49
N VAL A 545 10.86 -32.11 5.79
CA VAL A 545 11.93 -31.92 6.78
C VAL A 545 11.51 -32.40 8.16
N GLY A 546 10.32 -32.01 8.61
CA GLY A 546 9.78 -32.42 9.90
C GLY A 546 9.69 -33.95 10.02
N MET A 547 9.18 -34.63 8.99
CA MET A 547 9.12 -36.10 8.96
C MET A 547 10.50 -36.76 8.99
N GLY A 548 11.49 -36.20 8.30
CA GLY A 548 12.86 -36.73 8.34
C GLY A 548 13.50 -36.60 9.72
N ILE A 549 13.39 -35.42 10.35
CA ILE A 549 13.95 -35.17 11.69
C ILE A 549 13.25 -36.03 12.74
N ILE A 550 11.92 -36.07 12.75
CA ILE A 550 11.16 -36.86 13.74
C ILE A 550 11.41 -38.35 13.54
N GLY A 551 11.43 -38.83 12.30
CA GLY A 551 11.74 -40.23 11.99
C GLY A 551 13.13 -40.64 12.46
N PHE A 552 14.12 -39.75 12.28
CA PHE A 552 15.48 -39.97 12.78
C PHE A 552 15.53 -40.01 14.31
N LEU A 553 14.84 -39.09 14.99
CA LEU A 553 14.77 -39.09 16.45
C LEU A 553 14.09 -40.34 17.00
N ALA A 554 13.03 -40.83 16.34
CA ALA A 554 12.34 -42.05 16.75
C ALA A 554 13.27 -43.28 16.66
N THR A 555 14.00 -43.43 15.56
CA THR A 555 14.99 -44.51 15.38
C THR A 555 16.14 -44.41 16.39
N LEU A 556 16.58 -43.19 16.72
CA LEU A 556 17.60 -42.98 17.76
C LEU A 556 17.11 -43.37 19.15
N ILE A 557 15.84 -43.07 19.49
CA ILE A 557 15.25 -43.48 20.78
C ILE A 557 15.11 -45.00 20.84
N GLU A 558 14.63 -45.66 19.77
CA GLU A 558 14.50 -47.12 19.71
C GLU A 558 15.84 -47.84 19.83
N ASN A 559 16.91 -47.29 19.26
CA ASN A 559 18.25 -47.89 19.35
C ASN A 559 18.94 -47.63 20.71
N LEU A 560 18.48 -46.64 21.48
CA LEU A 560 19.00 -46.32 22.82
C LEU A 560 18.24 -47.01 23.96
N SER A 561 17.03 -47.51 23.71
CA SER A 561 16.23 -48.33 24.63
C SER A 561 16.57 -49.80 24.51
#